data_AF-V5FW86-F1
#
_entry.id   AF-V5FW86-F1
#
_cell.length_a   1.000
_cell.length_b   1.000
_cell.length_c   1.000
_cell.angle_alpha   90.00
_cell.angle_beta   90.00
_cell.angle_gamma   90.00
#
_symmetry.space_group_name_H-M   'P 1'
#
loop_
_entity.id
_entity.type
_entity.pdbx_description
1 polymer ?
#
loop_
_entity_poly.entity_id
_entity_poly.type
_entity_poly.pdbx_seq_one_letter_code
_entity_poly.pdbx_strand_id
1 'polypeptide(L)'
;MPRSDEAEWWFNAVYAAVQEIPRGKVTSYGHIARLLGQPQRPRQVGVCLKHLPSNEPGTSHYYHSDNVPWQRVLNAKGMISHRGPGSAARQAAALRREGVRVDTDAMGEMYVDLARYGWFPDRLPSEEGLTEEDSEDEDGEGEGESESESERVGG
;
A
#
# COMPACT_ATOMS: atom_id res chain seq x y z
N MET A 1 -22.29 -12.23 -2.36
CA MET A 1 -22.01 -12.37 -0.91
C MET A 1 -21.36 -11.09 -0.42
N PRO A 2 -21.77 -10.52 0.73
CA PRO A 2 -21.00 -9.46 1.38
C PRO A 2 -19.58 -9.97 1.65
N ARG A 3 -18.59 -9.09 1.50
CA ARG A 3 -17.22 -9.39 1.92
C ARG A 3 -17.22 -9.57 3.43
N SER A 4 -16.35 -10.42 3.97
CA SER A 4 -16.07 -10.38 5.40
C SER A 4 -15.48 -9.01 5.77
N ASP A 5 -15.65 -8.58 7.01
CA ASP A 5 -15.12 -7.29 7.50
C ASP A 5 -13.61 -7.14 7.23
N GLU A 6 -12.85 -8.25 7.38
CA GLU A 6 -11.41 -8.30 7.02
C GLU A 6 -11.17 -8.01 5.54
N ALA A 7 -12.00 -8.60 4.66
CA ALA A 7 -11.84 -8.41 3.23
C ALA A 7 -12.24 -7.00 2.79
N GLU A 8 -13.23 -6.39 3.44
CA GLU A 8 -13.58 -4.99 3.19
C GLU A 8 -12.46 -4.04 3.65
N TRP A 9 -11.93 -4.25 4.86
CA TRP A 9 -10.79 -3.51 5.37
C TRP A 9 -9.59 -3.60 4.41
N TRP A 10 -9.25 -4.81 3.96
CA TRP A 10 -8.13 -5.02 3.03
C TRP A 10 -8.33 -4.27 1.70
N PHE A 11 -9.54 -4.25 1.17
CA PHE A 11 -9.85 -3.50 -0.05
C PHE A 11 -9.64 -2.00 0.16
N ASN A 12 -10.17 -1.46 1.26
CA ASN A 12 -10.03 -0.04 1.58
C ASN A 12 -8.57 0.36 1.81
N ALA A 13 -7.79 -0.47 2.52
CA ALA A 13 -6.37 -0.26 2.74
C ALA A 13 -5.58 -0.24 1.42
N VAL A 14 -5.87 -1.17 0.51
CA VAL A 14 -5.26 -1.18 -0.84
C VAL A 14 -5.61 0.09 -1.62
N TYR A 15 -6.86 0.52 -1.59
CA TYR A 15 -7.26 1.73 -2.31
C TYR A 15 -6.61 2.99 -1.75
N ALA A 16 -6.58 3.15 -0.43
CA ALA A 16 -5.90 4.26 0.25
C ALA A 16 -4.41 4.31 -0.11
N ALA A 17 -3.69 3.19 0.03
CA ALA A 17 -2.27 3.12 -0.32
C ALA A 17 -1.98 3.47 -1.79
N VAL A 18 -2.88 3.09 -2.71
CA VAL A 18 -2.73 3.40 -4.14
C VAL A 18 -2.97 4.88 -4.43
N GLN A 19 -3.81 5.58 -3.65
CA GLN A 19 -4.00 7.02 -3.78
C GLN A 19 -2.75 7.83 -3.43
N GLU A 20 -1.86 7.28 -2.61
CA GLU A 20 -0.61 7.93 -2.20
C GLU A 20 0.48 7.91 -3.30
N ILE A 21 0.30 7.11 -4.36
CA ILE A 21 1.26 7.05 -5.46
C ILE A 21 1.23 8.40 -6.21
N PRO A 22 2.35 9.14 -6.31
CA PRO A 22 2.36 10.44 -6.97
C PRO A 22 2.02 10.35 -8.47
N ARG A 23 1.47 11.44 -9.04
CA ARG A 23 1.24 11.54 -10.49
C ARG A 23 2.57 11.40 -11.25
N GLY A 24 2.57 10.60 -12.31
CA GLY A 24 3.77 10.35 -13.11
C GLY A 24 4.73 9.35 -12.48
N LYS A 25 4.35 8.72 -11.36
CA LYS A 25 5.09 7.62 -10.74
C LYS A 25 4.31 6.31 -10.81
N VAL A 26 5.03 5.21 -10.73
CA VAL A 26 4.48 3.85 -10.77
C VAL A 26 5.07 3.00 -9.67
N THR A 27 4.34 1.97 -9.25
CA THR A 27 4.81 0.99 -8.28
C THR A 27 4.38 -0.42 -8.69
N SER A 28 4.71 -1.41 -7.88
CA SER A 28 4.33 -2.80 -8.14
C SER A 28 3.28 -3.33 -7.17
N TYR A 29 2.52 -4.35 -7.59
CA TYR A 29 1.59 -5.06 -6.71
C TYR A 29 2.26 -5.59 -5.43
N GLY A 30 3.51 -6.07 -5.54
CA GLY A 30 4.29 -6.55 -4.41
C GLY A 30 4.67 -5.43 -3.46
N HIS A 31 4.96 -4.24 -3.99
CA HIS A 31 5.32 -3.09 -3.17
C HIS A 31 4.12 -2.58 -2.35
N ILE A 32 2.94 -2.46 -2.96
CA ILE A 32 1.72 -2.11 -2.21
C ILE A 32 1.43 -3.15 -1.12
N ALA A 33 1.56 -4.44 -1.44
CA ALA A 33 1.36 -5.50 -0.45
C ALA A 33 2.37 -5.41 0.72
N ARG A 34 3.63 -5.05 0.43
CA ARG A 34 4.67 -4.81 1.44
C ARG A 34 4.34 -3.59 2.32
N LEU A 35 3.95 -2.47 1.72
CA LEU A 35 3.58 -1.24 2.44
C LEU A 35 2.44 -1.49 3.43
N LEU A 36 1.49 -2.36 3.09
CA LEU A 36 0.38 -2.76 3.97
C LEU A 36 0.72 -3.89 4.95
N GLY A 37 2.01 -4.21 5.15
CA GLY A 37 2.45 -5.26 6.08
C GLY A 37 2.13 -6.69 5.63
N GLN A 38 1.73 -6.90 4.38
CA GLN A 38 1.29 -8.20 3.84
C GLN A 38 2.07 -8.61 2.58
N PRO A 39 3.41 -8.73 2.62
CA PRO A 39 4.24 -8.97 1.44
C PRO A 39 3.91 -10.26 0.67
N GLN A 40 3.22 -11.21 1.31
CA GLN A 40 2.78 -12.48 0.72
C GLN A 40 1.48 -12.35 -0.12
N ARG A 41 0.85 -11.17 -0.18
CA ARG A 41 -0.47 -10.95 -0.80
C ARG A 41 -0.49 -10.09 -2.09
N PRO A 42 0.52 -10.09 -2.99
CA PRO A 42 0.51 -9.23 -4.20
C PRO A 42 -0.63 -9.55 -5.16
N ARG A 43 -1.03 -10.83 -5.24
CA ARG A 43 -2.17 -11.23 -6.08
C ARG A 43 -3.48 -10.63 -5.58
N GLN A 44 -3.63 -10.49 -4.26
CA GLN A 44 -4.85 -9.92 -3.67
C GLN A 44 -4.96 -8.43 -3.96
N VAL A 45 -3.85 -7.69 -3.99
CA VAL A 45 -3.84 -6.29 -4.46
C VAL A 45 -4.41 -6.19 -5.89
N GLY A 46 -3.98 -7.07 -6.78
CA GLY A 46 -4.53 -7.15 -8.14
C GLY A 46 -6.02 -7.50 -8.19
N VAL A 47 -6.51 -8.32 -7.25
CA VAL A 47 -7.94 -8.63 -7.10
C VAL A 47 -8.71 -7.40 -6.62
N CYS A 48 -8.19 -6.63 -5.66
CA CYS A 48 -8.80 -5.38 -5.22
C CYS A 48 -8.96 -4.41 -6.39
N LEU A 49 -7.87 -4.12 -7.12
CA LEU A 49 -7.92 -3.21 -8.27
C LEU A 49 -8.83 -3.69 -9.41
N LYS A 50 -8.97 -5.00 -9.60
CA LYS A 50 -9.93 -5.56 -10.57
C LYS A 50 -11.39 -5.27 -10.19
N HIS A 51 -11.69 -5.16 -8.90
CA HIS A 51 -13.02 -4.92 -8.36
C HIS A 51 -13.23 -3.46 -7.92
N LEU A 52 -12.31 -2.56 -8.29
CA LEU A 52 -12.50 -1.14 -8.09
C LEU A 52 -13.74 -0.71 -8.90
N PRO A 53 -14.77 -0.13 -8.26
CA PRO A 53 -15.99 0.24 -8.97
C PRO A 53 -15.73 1.40 -9.92
N SER A 54 -16.47 1.42 -11.03
CA SER A 54 -16.52 2.57 -11.92
C SER A 54 -17.31 3.70 -11.25
N ASN A 55 -16.97 4.94 -11.58
CA ASN A 55 -17.76 6.10 -11.17
C ASN A 55 -19.00 6.23 -12.07
N GLU A 56 -20.08 5.50 -11.75
CA GLU A 56 -21.33 5.54 -12.52
C GLU A 56 -22.36 6.51 -11.90
N PRO A 57 -23.10 7.29 -12.71
CA PRO A 57 -24.14 8.18 -12.20
C PRO A 57 -25.17 7.45 -11.35
N GLY A 58 -25.40 7.92 -10.11
CA GLY A 58 -26.32 7.31 -9.16
C GLY A 58 -25.71 6.26 -8.24
N THR A 59 -24.42 5.95 -8.40
CA THR A 59 -23.64 5.16 -7.42
C THR A 59 -22.74 6.10 -6.63
N SER A 60 -22.74 5.97 -5.30
CA SER A 60 -21.82 6.71 -4.42
C SER A 60 -20.87 5.71 -3.77
N HIS A 61 -19.75 5.46 -4.45
CA HIS A 61 -18.65 4.68 -3.89
C HIS A 61 -17.55 5.65 -3.45
N TYR A 62 -17.11 5.55 -2.19
CA TYR A 62 -16.01 6.39 -1.68
C TYR A 62 -14.72 6.19 -2.51
N TYR A 63 -14.40 4.95 -2.85
CA TYR A 63 -13.31 4.59 -3.76
C TYR A 63 -13.86 4.18 -5.12
N HIS A 64 -13.35 4.75 -6.20
CA HIS A 64 -13.76 4.46 -7.57
C HIS A 64 -12.63 4.71 -8.59
N SER A 65 -12.87 4.33 -9.85
CA SER A 65 -11.90 4.44 -10.95
C SER A 65 -11.28 5.83 -11.16
N ASP A 66 -12.00 6.90 -10.80
CA ASP A 66 -11.55 8.27 -11.04
C ASP A 66 -10.69 8.85 -9.90
N ASN A 67 -10.78 8.32 -8.68
CA ASN A 67 -10.01 8.82 -7.53
C ASN A 67 -8.92 7.85 -7.05
N VAL A 68 -8.99 6.55 -7.40
CA VAL A 68 -7.93 5.58 -7.15
C VAL A 68 -7.11 5.39 -8.43
N PRO A 69 -5.82 5.81 -8.47
CA PRO A 69 -5.00 5.79 -9.68
C PRO A 69 -4.46 4.38 -10.00
N TRP A 70 -5.37 3.43 -10.25
CA TRP A 70 -5.09 2.01 -10.50
C TRP A 70 -4.06 1.79 -11.62
N GLN A 71 -4.00 2.69 -12.61
CA GLN A 71 -3.06 2.61 -13.72
C GLN A 71 -1.58 2.65 -13.29
N ARG A 72 -1.29 3.21 -12.11
CA ARG A 72 0.07 3.36 -11.57
C ARG A 72 0.64 2.07 -10.98
N VAL A 73 -0.16 1.01 -10.86
CA VAL A 73 0.27 -0.28 -10.29
C VAL A 73 0.55 -1.29 -11.42
N LEU A 74 1.81 -1.73 -11.47
CA LEU A 74 2.36 -2.64 -12.48
C LEU A 74 2.79 -3.98 -11.85
N ASN A 75 3.25 -4.90 -12.68
CA ASN A 75 3.96 -6.05 -12.15
C ASN A 75 5.39 -5.68 -11.69
N ALA A 76 6.04 -6.61 -11.00
CA ALA A 76 7.39 -6.39 -10.44
C ALA A 76 8.48 -6.13 -11.48
N LYS A 77 8.24 -6.43 -12.76
CA LYS A 77 9.17 -6.17 -13.87
C LYS A 77 8.91 -4.83 -14.58
N GLY A 78 7.95 -4.03 -14.10
CA GLY A 78 7.53 -2.80 -14.77
C GLY A 78 6.65 -3.03 -16.00
N MET A 79 6.18 -4.25 -16.22
CA MET A 79 5.33 -4.59 -17.36
C MET A 79 3.84 -4.38 -17.03
N ILE A 80 3.12 -3.83 -18.01
CA ILE A 80 1.67 -3.66 -17.97
C ILE A 80 1.01 -5.02 -18.19
N SER A 81 0.30 -5.53 -17.18
CA SER A 81 -0.31 -6.86 -17.24
C SER A 81 -1.51 -6.89 -18.17
N HIS A 82 -1.59 -7.89 -19.06
CA HIS A 82 -2.76 -8.11 -19.90
C HIS A 82 -3.89 -8.75 -19.08
N ARG A 83 -5.03 -8.06 -18.95
CA ARG A 83 -6.19 -8.50 -18.16
C ARG A 83 -7.46 -8.72 -18.99
N GLY A 84 -7.32 -8.67 -20.31
CA GLY A 84 -8.42 -8.76 -21.28
C GLY A 84 -8.22 -7.78 -22.44
N PRO A 85 -9.09 -7.84 -23.48
CA PRO A 85 -8.96 -7.04 -24.67
C PRO A 85 -8.82 -5.53 -24.36
N GLY A 86 -7.77 -4.90 -24.90
CA GLY A 86 -7.51 -3.47 -24.72
C GLY A 86 -7.13 -3.01 -23.31
N SER A 87 -7.09 -3.89 -22.30
CA SER A 87 -6.76 -3.51 -20.91
C SER A 87 -5.38 -2.85 -20.80
N ALA A 88 -4.37 -3.49 -21.36
CA ALA A 88 -3.00 -2.99 -21.35
C ALA A 88 -2.88 -1.64 -22.10
N ALA A 89 -3.58 -1.50 -23.23
CA ALA A 89 -3.58 -0.25 -24.01
C ALA A 89 -4.24 0.90 -23.23
N ARG A 90 -5.36 0.66 -22.53
CA ARG A 90 -6.01 1.66 -21.68
C ARG A 90 -5.10 2.09 -20.52
N GLN A 91 -4.44 1.13 -19.86
CA GLN A 91 -3.49 1.43 -18.80
C GLN A 91 -2.30 2.25 -19.32
N ALA A 92 -1.73 1.86 -20.46
CA ALA A 92 -0.63 2.58 -21.11
C ALA A 92 -1.04 4.01 -21.49
N ALA A 93 -2.24 4.21 -22.05
CA ALA A 93 -2.75 5.53 -22.39
C ALA A 93 -2.94 6.41 -21.13
N ALA A 94 -3.45 5.84 -20.04
CA ALA A 94 -3.59 6.55 -18.77
C ALA A 94 -2.22 6.99 -18.21
N LEU A 95 -1.23 6.09 -18.22
CA LEU A 95 0.14 6.38 -17.80
C LEU A 95 0.81 7.47 -18.67
N ARG A 96 0.64 7.39 -19.99
CA ARG A 96 1.18 8.41 -20.92
C ARG A 96 0.59 9.80 -20.66
N ARG A 97 -0.70 9.91 -20.31
CA ARG A 97 -1.33 11.19 -19.91
C ARG A 97 -0.72 11.79 -18.64
N GLU A 98 -0.07 10.96 -17.82
CA GLU A 98 0.65 11.42 -16.63
C GLU A 98 2.12 11.77 -16.89
N GLY A 99 2.61 11.58 -18.12
CA GLY A 99 4.01 11.80 -18.49
C GLY A 99 4.92 10.58 -18.29
N VAL A 100 4.35 9.40 -18.04
CA VAL A 100 5.10 8.14 -17.94
C VAL A 100 5.35 7.60 -19.33
N ARG A 101 6.62 7.38 -19.68
CA ARG A 101 7.01 6.72 -20.92
C ARG A 101 6.67 5.22 -20.82
N VAL A 102 5.98 4.72 -21.84
CA VAL A 102 5.65 3.31 -21.99
C VAL A 102 6.24 2.82 -23.30
N ASP A 103 7.24 1.97 -23.21
CA ASP A 103 7.90 1.33 -24.35
C ASP A 103 7.21 0.00 -24.69
N THR A 104 7.28 -0.40 -25.96
CA THR A 104 6.69 -1.65 -26.45
C THR A 104 7.79 -2.50 -27.07
N ASP A 105 7.84 -3.77 -26.72
CA ASP A 105 8.82 -4.71 -27.29
C ASP A 105 8.34 -5.36 -28.60
N ALA A 106 9.15 -6.26 -29.16
CA ALA A 106 8.85 -6.98 -30.39
C ALA A 106 7.65 -7.94 -30.27
N MET A 107 7.29 -8.35 -29.06
CA MET A 107 6.14 -9.22 -28.78
C MET A 107 4.86 -8.41 -28.52
N GLY A 108 4.93 -7.08 -28.51
CA GLY A 108 3.82 -6.19 -28.21
C GLY A 108 3.56 -6.01 -26.71
N GLU A 109 4.46 -6.48 -25.85
CA GLU A 109 4.39 -6.25 -24.41
C GLU A 109 4.83 -4.83 -24.09
N MET A 110 4.14 -4.20 -23.14
CA MET A 110 4.35 -2.80 -22.78
C MET A 110 5.00 -2.67 -21.41
N TYR A 111 6.05 -1.84 -21.33
CA TYR A 111 6.93 -1.72 -20.18
C TYR A 111 7.12 -0.26 -19.76
N VAL A 112 7.35 -0.07 -18.47
CA VAL A 112 7.76 1.19 -17.86
C VAL A 112 9.08 0.99 -17.14
N ASP A 113 10.01 1.92 -17.35
CA ASP A 113 11.27 1.97 -16.63
C ASP A 113 11.02 2.30 -15.13
N LEU A 114 11.12 1.27 -14.28
CA LEU A 114 10.97 1.41 -12.83
C LEU A 114 12.10 2.20 -12.18
N ALA A 115 13.30 2.26 -12.77
CA ALA A 115 14.37 3.07 -12.20
C ALA A 115 14.05 4.57 -12.33
N ARG A 116 13.41 4.96 -13.44
CA ARG A 116 13.03 6.35 -13.69
C ARG A 116 11.71 6.75 -13.03
N TYR A 117 10.70 5.89 -13.16
CA TYR A 117 9.32 6.21 -12.74
C TYR A 117 8.90 5.53 -11.45
N GLY A 118 9.75 4.69 -10.86
CA GLY A 118 9.46 3.96 -9.63
C GLY A 118 9.15 4.87 -8.45
N TRP A 119 8.17 4.44 -7.67
CA TRP A 119 7.85 4.92 -6.33
C TRP A 119 7.86 3.73 -5.38
N PHE A 120 8.92 3.69 -4.56
CA PHE A 120 9.25 2.59 -3.66
C PHE A 120 9.68 3.10 -2.27
N PRO A 121 8.83 3.85 -1.56
CA PRO A 121 9.14 4.25 -0.19
C PRO A 121 9.11 3.02 0.74
N ASP A 122 9.75 3.13 1.91
CA ASP A 122 9.73 2.06 2.91
C ASP A 122 8.42 2.01 3.71
N ARG A 123 7.71 3.13 3.81
CA ARG A 123 6.39 3.28 4.46
C ARG A 123 5.47 4.16 3.61
N LEU A 124 4.18 4.17 3.93
CA LEU A 124 3.24 5.09 3.28
C LEU A 124 3.51 6.53 3.74
N PRO A 125 3.52 7.53 2.84
CA PRO A 125 3.62 8.94 3.22
C PRO A 125 2.64 9.37 4.33
N SER A 126 1.45 8.79 4.37
CA SER A 126 0.45 9.03 5.43
C SER A 126 0.87 8.51 6.82
N GLU A 127 1.82 7.58 6.89
CA GLU A 127 2.35 7.00 8.14
C GLU A 127 3.64 7.67 8.63
N GLU A 128 4.33 8.48 7.81
CA GLU A 128 5.62 9.09 8.17
C GLU A 128 5.53 10.12 9.31
N GLY A 129 4.34 10.65 9.61
CA GLY A 129 4.13 11.63 10.69
C GLY A 129 3.79 11.06 12.07
N LEU A 130 3.75 9.73 12.24
CA LEU A 130 3.27 9.07 13.47
C LEU A 130 4.40 8.64 14.43
N THR A 131 5.64 9.08 14.22
CA THR A 131 6.82 8.54 14.92
C THR A 131 7.54 9.50 15.87
N GLU A 132 6.98 10.66 16.23
CA GLU A 132 7.69 11.64 17.08
C GLU A 132 7.04 11.97 18.44
N GLU A 133 5.98 11.30 18.91
CA GLU A 133 5.29 11.72 20.16
C GLU A 133 4.96 10.61 21.19
N ASP A 134 5.57 9.42 21.14
CA ASP A 134 5.22 8.33 22.10
C ASP A 134 6.44 7.75 22.85
N SER A 135 7.46 8.57 23.12
CA SER A 135 8.61 8.17 23.95
C SER A 135 8.89 9.10 25.13
N GLU A 136 7.87 9.76 25.66
CA GLU A 136 7.96 10.45 26.96
C GLU A 136 7.05 9.71 27.95
N ASP A 137 7.56 9.53 29.17
CA ASP A 137 6.91 8.97 30.37
C ASP A 137 6.97 7.45 30.60
N GLU A 138 8.10 6.93 31.13
CA GLU A 138 8.03 6.04 32.30
C GLU A 138 9.37 5.88 33.05
N ASP A 139 9.93 6.97 33.61
CA ASP A 139 10.97 6.88 34.66
C ASP A 139 10.47 7.58 35.95
N GLY A 140 9.32 7.14 36.45
CA GLY A 140 8.76 7.57 37.74
C GLY A 140 9.24 6.69 38.90
N GLU A 141 9.98 7.32 39.81
CA GLU A 141 10.52 6.89 41.11
C GLU A 141 9.72 5.83 41.91
N GLY A 142 10.46 4.93 42.57
CA GLY A 142 9.95 4.01 43.58
C GLY A 142 11.03 3.62 44.60
N GLU A 143 11.35 4.55 45.51
CA GLU A 143 12.04 4.23 46.77
C GLU A 143 11.06 3.54 47.74
N GLY A 144 11.49 2.45 48.38
CA GLY A 144 10.68 1.72 49.35
C GLY A 144 11.54 0.71 50.12
N GLU A 145 11.99 1.14 51.29
CA GLU A 145 12.82 0.44 52.27
C GLU A 145 12.25 -0.95 52.66
N SER A 146 13.14 -1.94 52.79
CA SER A 146 12.80 -3.24 53.38
C SER A 146 13.50 -3.40 54.73
N GLU A 147 12.71 -3.33 55.80
CA GLU A 147 13.07 -3.68 57.17
C GLU A 147 13.63 -5.11 57.22
N SER A 148 14.81 -5.26 57.81
CA SER A 148 15.45 -6.54 58.07
C SER A 148 15.14 -6.99 59.49
N GLU A 149 14.15 -7.86 59.65
CA GLU A 149 13.96 -8.67 60.86
C GLU A 149 14.60 -10.04 60.65
N SER A 150 15.58 -10.38 61.49
CA SER A 150 16.00 -11.78 61.70
C SER A 150 16.69 -11.95 63.05
N GLU A 151 15.91 -12.55 63.96
CA GLU A 151 16.33 -13.23 65.17
C GLU A 151 17.39 -14.33 64.94
N ARG A 152 18.26 -14.53 65.93
CA ARG A 152 18.82 -15.82 66.44
C ARG A 152 19.72 -15.51 67.66
N VAL A 153 19.28 -15.78 68.89
CA VAL A 153 19.40 -17.03 69.68
C VAL A 153 20.84 -17.33 70.16
N GLY A 154 21.03 -17.21 71.49
CA GLY A 154 21.54 -18.27 72.37
C GLY A 154 23.05 -18.44 72.56
N GLY A 155 23.49 -18.39 73.83
CA GLY A 155 24.78 -18.96 74.29
C GLY A 155 25.47 -18.15 75.37
#